data_AF-A0A914YZS6-F1
#
_entry.id   AF-A0A914YZS6-F1
#
_cell.length_a   1.000
_cell.length_b   1.000
_cell.length_c   1.000
_cell.angle_alpha   90.00
_cell.angle_beta   90.00
_cell.angle_gamma   90.00
#
_symmetry.space_group_name_H-M   'P 1'
#
loop_
_entity.id
_entity.type
_entity.pdbx_description
1 polymer ?
#
loop_
_entity_poly.entity_id
_entity_poly.type
_entity_poly.pdbx_seq_one_letter_code
_entity_poly.pdbx_strand_id
1 'polypeptide(L)'
;MTWSTKQKPPVMTTISIPAYGIKTLGSRHILVGGGGGAAATGVKNELQLYLLTYNQFAKIEGGKYKHLIGKKTATVDTGLRATMNMDAVSIGPPDSGRYLIAAGQDDLCVFYETSGFDLAPVDSDVDSPSQLSLRFQELNKVKSTEAASKSYQLCVRFDRSPSKPLRVATGGTDGYVRIWDAIGFCQNRVRS
;
A
#
# COMPACT_ATOMS: atom_id res chain seq x y z
N MET A 1 30.05 -7.92 -1.97
CA MET A 1 28.84 -8.65 -2.40
C MET A 1 28.66 -8.46 -3.89
N THR A 2 29.05 -9.45 -4.69
CA THR A 2 28.79 -9.46 -6.14
C THR A 2 27.38 -9.97 -6.37
N TRP A 3 26.48 -9.11 -6.82
CA TRP A 3 25.13 -9.49 -7.23
C TRP A 3 25.24 -10.37 -8.49
N SER A 4 24.98 -11.68 -8.35
CA SER A 4 24.91 -12.59 -9.49
C SER A 4 23.60 -12.33 -10.24
N THR A 5 23.71 -11.75 -11.44
CA THR A 5 22.58 -11.44 -12.33
C THR A 5 21.89 -12.68 -12.92
N LYS A 6 22.40 -13.89 -12.64
CA LYS A 6 21.96 -15.14 -13.29
C LYS A 6 20.80 -15.85 -12.58
N GLN A 7 20.53 -15.54 -11.30
CA GLN A 7 19.39 -16.13 -10.60
C GLN A 7 18.16 -15.23 -10.70
N LYS A 8 17.08 -15.77 -11.27
CA LYS A 8 15.78 -15.08 -11.26
C LYS A 8 15.32 -14.91 -9.80
N PRO A 9 14.86 -13.72 -9.40
CA PRO A 9 14.32 -13.52 -8.06
C PRO A 9 13.08 -14.40 -7.86
N PRO A 10 12.83 -14.90 -6.63
CA PRO A 10 11.65 -15.70 -6.35
C PRO A 10 10.38 -14.86 -6.54
N VAL A 11 9.36 -15.47 -7.14
CA VAL A 11 8.03 -14.86 -7.29
C VAL A 11 7.21 -15.26 -6.07
N MET A 12 6.84 -14.26 -5.26
CA MET A 12 6.14 -14.50 -3.99
C MET A 12 4.62 -14.59 -4.14
N THR A 13 4.07 -13.85 -5.10
CA THR A 13 2.63 -13.79 -5.38
C THR A 13 2.40 -13.29 -6.79
N THR A 14 1.22 -13.55 -7.34
CA THR A 14 0.67 -12.85 -8.49
C THR A 14 -0.29 -11.76 -8.03
N ILE A 15 -0.39 -10.69 -8.82
CA ILE A 15 -1.30 -9.57 -8.57
C ILE A 15 -2.27 -9.47 -9.75
N SER A 16 -3.49 -9.00 -9.50
CA SER A 16 -4.55 -8.93 -10.52
C SER A 16 -4.65 -7.56 -11.21
N ILE A 17 -3.76 -6.63 -10.87
CA ILE A 17 -3.72 -5.25 -11.40
C ILE A 17 -2.30 -4.89 -11.83
N PRO A 18 -2.10 -3.99 -12.81
CA PRO A 18 -0.81 -3.36 -13.05
C PRO A 18 -0.34 -2.63 -11.79
N ALA A 19 0.85 -2.95 -11.28
CA ALA A 19 1.41 -2.28 -10.10
C ALA A 19 2.21 -1.04 -10.48
N TYR A 20 1.89 0.09 -9.85
CA TYR A 20 2.66 1.33 -9.97
C TYR A 20 3.28 1.76 -8.63
N GLY A 21 2.71 1.33 -7.50
CA GLY A 21 3.25 1.57 -6.16
C GLY A 21 3.41 0.28 -5.37
N ILE A 22 4.53 0.15 -4.65
CA ILE A 22 4.76 -0.93 -3.68
C ILE A 22 5.38 -0.37 -2.40
N LYS A 23 4.87 -0.79 -1.23
CA LYS A 23 5.40 -0.44 0.08
C LYS A 23 5.28 -1.60 1.06
N THR A 24 6.23 -1.70 1.98
CA THR A 24 6.10 -2.61 3.13
C THR A 24 5.35 -1.90 4.26
N LEU A 25 4.42 -2.61 4.88
CA LEU A 25 3.79 -2.20 6.13
C LEU A 25 4.25 -3.17 7.21
N GLY A 26 5.12 -2.69 8.10
CA GLY A 26 5.78 -3.55 9.08
C GLY A 26 6.68 -4.59 8.43
N SER A 27 6.84 -5.74 9.10
CA SER A 27 7.79 -6.78 8.70
C SER A 27 7.22 -7.84 7.76
N ARG A 28 5.89 -7.96 7.68
CA ARG A 28 5.22 -9.07 6.97
C ARG A 28 4.16 -8.65 5.96
N HIS A 29 3.84 -7.37 5.84
CA HIS A 29 2.84 -6.94 4.87
C HIS A 29 3.46 -6.15 3.72
N ILE A 30 3.01 -6.45 2.51
CA ILE A 30 3.30 -5.70 1.30
C ILE A 30 2.00 -5.07 0.82
N LEU A 31 1.99 -3.76 0.69
CA LEU A 31 0.92 -2.99 0.06
C LEU A 31 1.29 -2.71 -1.39
N VAL A 32 0.41 -3.07 -2.31
CA VAL A 32 0.53 -2.81 -3.75
C VAL A 32 -0.58 -1.85 -4.15
N GLY A 33 -0.25 -0.77 -4.84
CA GLY A 33 -1.22 0.15 -5.43
C GLY A 33 -1.11 0.15 -6.94
N GLY A 34 -2.25 0.16 -7.62
CA GLY A 34 -2.26 0.05 -9.07
C GLY A 34 -3.63 0.13 -9.71
N GLY A 35 -3.70 -0.25 -10.99
CA GLY A 35 -4.96 -0.33 -11.73
C GLY A 35 -4.83 -0.16 -13.23
N GLY A 36 -5.95 -0.30 -13.94
CA GLY A 36 -6.05 -0.10 -15.39
C GLY A 36 -6.31 1.36 -15.82
N GLY A 37 -6.55 2.26 -14.85
CA GLY A 37 -6.98 3.63 -15.09
C GLY A 37 -8.45 3.72 -15.48
N ALA A 38 -8.86 4.88 -16.00
CA ALA A 38 -10.25 5.15 -16.40
C ALA A 38 -10.64 4.57 -17.78
N ALA A 39 -9.69 4.00 -18.51
CA ALA A 39 -9.99 3.29 -19.74
C ALA A 39 -10.75 2.00 -19.38
N ALA A 40 -11.96 1.82 -19.90
CA ALA A 40 -12.89 0.71 -19.63
C ALA A 40 -12.36 -0.67 -20.09
N THR A 41 -11.19 -1.05 -19.59
CA THR A 41 -10.42 -2.26 -19.92
C THR A 41 -10.91 -3.49 -19.15
N GLY A 42 -11.83 -3.30 -18.20
CA GLY A 42 -12.25 -4.34 -17.24
C GLY A 42 -11.26 -4.59 -16.10
N VAL A 43 -10.10 -3.91 -16.11
CA VAL A 43 -9.10 -3.99 -15.04
C VAL A 43 -9.48 -3.04 -13.91
N LYS A 44 -9.62 -3.57 -12.69
CA LYS A 44 -9.95 -2.78 -11.50
C LYS A 44 -8.80 -1.87 -11.07
N ASN A 45 -9.13 -0.81 -10.36
CA ASN A 45 -8.17 0.05 -9.67
C ASN A 45 -8.25 -0.25 -8.18
N GLU A 46 -7.15 -0.69 -7.57
CA GLU A 46 -7.17 -1.19 -6.19
C GLU A 46 -5.87 -0.89 -5.43
N LEU A 47 -5.98 -0.82 -4.11
CA LEU A 47 -4.89 -1.14 -3.20
C LEU A 47 -5.05 -2.59 -2.75
N GLN A 48 -3.98 -3.38 -2.83
CA GLN A 48 -3.97 -4.79 -2.47
C GLN A 48 -2.93 -5.03 -1.37
N LEU A 49 -3.38 -5.55 -0.22
CA LEU A 49 -2.52 -5.94 0.88
C LEU A 49 -2.19 -7.42 0.79
N TYR A 50 -0.90 -7.74 0.84
CA TYR A 50 -0.38 -9.10 0.84
C TYR A 50 0.34 -9.38 2.14
N LEU A 51 0.02 -10.50 2.78
CA LEU A 51 0.78 -11.03 3.91
C LEU A 51 1.84 -12.00 3.39
N LEU A 52 3.10 -11.73 3.75
CA LEU A 52 4.20 -12.68 3.62
C LEU A 52 4.09 -13.72 4.73
N THR A 53 3.90 -14.96 4.30
CA THR A 53 3.61 -16.11 5.18
C THR A 53 4.21 -17.37 4.57
N TYR A 54 4.29 -18.43 5.36
CA TYR A 54 4.69 -19.74 4.87
C TYR A 54 3.45 -20.60 4.62
N ASN A 55 3.48 -21.44 3.59
CA ASN A 55 2.57 -22.58 3.49
C ASN A 55 3.18 -23.79 4.22
N GLN A 56 2.34 -24.77 4.57
CA GLN A 56 2.80 -26.07 5.08
C GLN A 56 3.74 -25.94 6.29
N PHE A 57 3.32 -25.16 7.31
CA PHE A 57 4.12 -24.95 8.53
C PHE A 57 4.59 -26.26 9.18
N ALA A 58 3.78 -27.32 9.08
CA ALA A 58 4.10 -28.65 9.60
C ALA A 58 5.21 -29.41 8.83
N LYS A 59 5.62 -28.93 7.65
CA LYS A 59 6.59 -29.61 6.76
C LYS A 59 7.82 -28.76 6.45
N ILE A 60 8.10 -27.73 7.25
CA ILE A 60 9.28 -26.87 7.08
C ILE A 60 10.53 -27.67 7.50
N GLU A 61 11.07 -28.47 6.58
CA GLU A 61 12.43 -28.98 6.69
C GLU A 61 13.41 -27.85 6.33
N GLY A 62 14.41 -27.62 7.18
CA GLY A 62 15.29 -26.46 7.14
C GLY A 62 16.00 -26.28 5.81
N GLY A 63 15.49 -25.40 4.94
CA GLY A 63 16.16 -25.10 3.68
C GLY A 63 15.43 -24.12 2.76
N LYS A 64 15.83 -22.84 2.82
CA LYS A 64 15.50 -21.73 1.90
C LYS A 64 14.01 -21.36 1.82
N TYR A 65 13.74 -20.18 1.24
CA TYR A 65 12.41 -19.56 1.02
C TYR A 65 11.39 -20.40 0.20
N LYS A 66 11.56 -21.72 0.06
CA LYS A 66 10.72 -22.61 -0.75
C LYS A 66 9.23 -22.58 -0.38
N HIS A 67 8.93 -22.13 0.82
CA HIS A 67 7.57 -22.08 1.37
C HIS A 67 7.04 -20.67 1.60
N LEU A 68 7.88 -19.63 1.41
CA LEU A 68 7.41 -18.25 1.61
C LEU A 68 6.50 -17.88 0.42
N ILE A 69 5.33 -17.36 0.72
CA ILE A 69 4.30 -16.94 -0.23
C ILE A 69 3.70 -15.61 0.21
N GLY A 70 3.16 -14.85 -0.74
CA GLY A 70 2.32 -13.69 -0.48
C GLY A 70 0.85 -14.08 -0.62
N LYS A 71 0.07 -14.01 0.47
CA LYS A 71 -1.39 -14.19 0.42
C LYS A 71 -2.06 -12.83 0.43
N LYS A 72 -2.95 -12.55 -0.53
CA LYS A 72 -3.78 -11.33 -0.50
C LYS A 72 -4.73 -11.41 0.70
N THR A 73 -4.72 -10.40 1.57
CA THR A 73 -5.48 -10.38 2.83
C THR A 73 -6.46 -9.22 2.91
N ALA A 74 -6.27 -8.16 2.12
CA ALA A 74 -7.24 -7.08 1.97
C ALA A 74 -7.14 -6.46 0.57
N THR A 75 -8.25 -5.85 0.15
CA THR A 75 -8.36 -5.04 -1.07
C THR A 75 -9.15 -3.78 -0.75
N VAL A 76 -8.72 -2.64 -1.27
CA VAL A 76 -9.48 -1.38 -1.27
C VAL A 76 -9.72 -0.99 -2.73
N ASP A 77 -10.99 -0.85 -3.11
CA ASP A 77 -11.37 -0.35 -4.44
C ASP A 77 -11.14 1.17 -4.50
N THR A 78 -10.37 1.62 -5.50
CA THR A 78 -10.08 3.05 -5.72
C THR A 78 -10.93 3.65 -6.84
N GLY A 79 -11.97 2.93 -7.27
CA GLY A 79 -12.94 3.33 -8.26
C GLY A 79 -12.33 3.49 -9.64
N LEU A 80 -12.48 4.68 -10.23
CA LEU A 80 -11.97 4.97 -11.57
C LEU A 80 -10.49 5.37 -11.61
N ARG A 81 -9.85 5.51 -10.43
CA ARG A 81 -8.52 6.12 -10.33
C ARG A 81 -7.47 5.08 -9.96
N ALA A 82 -6.51 4.84 -10.84
CA ALA A 82 -5.36 3.99 -10.54
C ALA A 82 -4.43 4.68 -9.53
N THR A 83 -3.90 3.92 -8.58
CA THR A 83 -2.85 4.43 -7.68
C THR A 83 -1.50 4.35 -8.38
N MET A 84 -0.94 5.51 -8.76
CA MET A 84 0.27 5.61 -9.60
C MET A 84 1.57 5.77 -8.79
N ASN A 85 1.46 6.21 -7.54
CA ASN A 85 2.58 6.30 -6.60
C ASN A 85 2.04 6.26 -5.18
N MET A 86 2.89 5.89 -4.23
CA MET A 86 2.50 5.73 -2.84
C MET A 86 3.69 5.90 -1.91
N ASP A 87 3.43 6.35 -0.69
CA ASP A 87 4.31 6.18 0.45
C ASP A 87 3.49 5.85 1.70
N ALA A 88 4.13 5.24 2.69
CA ALA A 88 3.49 4.88 3.95
C ALA A 88 4.44 5.05 5.13
N VAL A 89 3.89 5.38 6.29
CA VAL A 89 4.63 5.55 7.54
C VAL A 89 3.82 5.01 8.72
N SER A 90 4.49 4.42 9.70
CA SER A 90 3.82 4.01 10.94
C SER A 90 3.50 5.24 11.78
N ILE A 91 2.27 5.33 12.29
CA ILE A 91 1.79 6.46 13.10
C ILE A 91 1.37 6.06 14.52
N GLY A 92 1.70 4.83 14.92
CA GLY A 92 1.45 4.31 16.25
C GLY A 92 2.49 3.27 16.64
N PRO A 93 2.33 2.65 17.82
CA PRO A 93 3.14 1.50 18.22
C PRO A 93 3.13 0.39 17.14
N PRO A 94 4.23 -0.34 16.92
CA PRO A 94 4.32 -1.35 15.85
C PRO A 94 3.23 -2.44 15.90
N ASP A 95 2.79 -2.78 17.12
CA ASP A 95 1.74 -3.73 17.45
C ASP A 95 0.32 -3.20 17.22
N SER A 96 0.15 -1.91 16.94
CA SER A 96 -1.17 -1.34 16.63
C SER A 96 -1.61 -1.54 15.17
N GLY A 97 -0.67 -1.93 14.29
CA GLY A 97 -0.94 -2.04 12.86
C GLY A 97 -1.32 -0.71 12.19
N ARG A 98 -1.02 0.43 12.84
CA ARG A 98 -1.42 1.76 12.37
C ARG A 98 -0.38 2.38 11.44
N TYR A 99 -0.75 2.47 10.17
CA TYR A 99 0.02 3.12 9.12
C TYR A 99 -0.82 4.20 8.47
N LEU A 100 -0.20 5.34 8.21
CA LEU A 100 -0.74 6.36 7.33
C LEU A 100 -0.16 6.12 5.93
N ILE A 101 -1.04 6.07 4.93
CA ILE A 101 -0.70 5.81 3.55
C ILE A 101 -1.14 7.02 2.73
N ALA A 102 -0.26 7.51 1.87
CA ALA A 102 -0.56 8.54 0.89
C ALA A 102 -0.46 7.94 -0.50
N ALA A 103 -1.55 7.95 -1.26
CA ALA A 103 -1.68 7.35 -2.58
C ALA A 103 -1.97 8.43 -3.63
N GLY A 104 -1.14 8.51 -4.67
CA GLY A 104 -1.37 9.38 -5.83
C GLY A 104 -2.36 8.75 -6.79
N GLN A 105 -3.51 9.40 -6.96
CA GLN A 105 -4.62 8.96 -7.81
C GLN A 105 -5.04 10.14 -8.69
N ASP A 106 -4.61 10.14 -9.95
CA ASP A 106 -4.71 11.29 -10.85
C ASP A 106 -4.09 12.55 -10.26
N ASP A 107 -4.83 13.67 -10.20
CA ASP A 107 -4.38 14.93 -9.61
C ASP A 107 -4.51 14.96 -8.08
N LEU A 108 -5.03 13.90 -7.47
CA LEU A 108 -5.30 13.80 -6.04
C LEU A 108 -4.22 13.01 -5.29
N CYS A 109 -3.94 13.44 -4.07
CA CYS A 109 -3.37 12.59 -3.04
C CYS A 109 -4.47 12.13 -2.10
N VAL A 110 -4.73 10.82 -2.04
CA VAL A 110 -5.71 10.21 -1.14
C VAL A 110 -4.99 9.57 0.05
N PHE A 111 -5.46 9.87 1.26
CA PHE A 111 -4.91 9.38 2.50
C PHE A 111 -5.75 8.25 3.06
N TYR A 112 -5.08 7.15 3.43
CA TYR A 112 -5.68 6.00 4.11
C TYR A 112 -5.00 5.77 5.45
N GLU A 113 -5.74 5.37 6.47
CA GLU A 113 -5.22 4.84 7.73
C GLU A 113 -5.50 3.33 7.78
N THR A 114 -4.51 2.56 8.20
CA THR A 114 -4.74 1.18 8.62
C THR A 114 -4.96 1.11 10.13
N SER A 115 -5.74 0.13 10.60
CA SER A 115 -5.89 -0.12 12.02
C SER A 115 -6.07 -1.60 12.35
N GLY A 116 -5.48 -1.99 13.49
CA GLY A 116 -5.64 -3.30 14.08
C GLY A 116 -5.09 -4.43 13.22
N PHE A 117 -5.14 -5.62 13.81
CA PHE A 117 -4.92 -6.88 13.15
C PHE A 117 -6.27 -7.56 13.02
N ASP A 118 -6.68 -7.87 11.79
CA ASP A 118 -7.93 -8.59 11.52
C ASP A 118 -7.61 -9.99 10.99
N LEU A 119 -8.57 -10.90 11.10
CA LEU A 119 -8.49 -12.21 10.46
C LEU A 119 -9.23 -12.13 9.13
N ALA A 120 -8.49 -12.27 8.03
CA ALA A 120 -9.09 -12.51 6.72
C ALA A 120 -10.02 -13.74 6.77
N PRO A 121 -11.04 -13.84 5.90
CA PRO A 121 -11.97 -14.97 5.90
C PRO A 121 -11.27 -16.33 5.91
N VAL A 122 -11.83 -17.25 6.70
CA VAL A 122 -11.22 -18.56 6.97
C VAL A 122 -11.37 -19.48 5.76
N ASP A 123 -10.25 -19.92 5.19
CA ASP A 123 -10.22 -21.13 4.37
C ASP A 123 -10.24 -22.34 5.32
N SER A 124 -11.11 -23.32 5.08
CA SER A 124 -11.33 -24.47 5.97
C SER A 124 -10.16 -25.48 6.05
N ASP A 125 -9.03 -25.17 5.41
CA ASP A 125 -7.85 -26.02 5.38
C ASP A 125 -6.92 -25.69 6.56
N VAL A 126 -6.56 -26.70 7.34
CA VAL A 126 -5.69 -26.61 8.54
C VAL A 126 -4.27 -26.15 8.17
N ASP A 127 -3.83 -26.40 6.94
CA ASP A 127 -2.54 -25.93 6.41
C ASP A 127 -2.62 -24.52 5.78
N SER A 128 -3.76 -23.84 5.92
CA SER A 128 -3.94 -22.49 5.41
C SER A 128 -2.97 -21.52 6.08
N PRO A 129 -2.30 -20.65 5.31
CA PRO A 129 -1.39 -19.66 5.87
C PRO A 129 -2.12 -18.65 6.77
N SER A 130 -1.34 -17.98 7.64
CA SER A 130 -1.83 -16.93 8.54
C SER A 130 -2.73 -15.94 7.81
N GLN A 131 -3.81 -15.52 8.46
CA GLN A 131 -4.85 -14.66 7.89
C GLN A 131 -4.72 -13.21 8.35
N LEU A 132 -3.56 -12.84 8.89
CA LEU A 132 -3.32 -11.52 9.46
C LEU A 132 -3.49 -10.43 8.40
N SER A 133 -4.53 -9.63 8.57
CA SER A 133 -4.87 -8.50 7.71
C SER A 133 -4.82 -7.18 8.47
N LEU A 134 -4.91 -6.08 7.74
CA LEU A 134 -5.07 -4.73 8.29
C LEU A 134 -6.39 -4.15 7.79
N ARG A 135 -7.13 -3.47 8.66
CA ARG A 135 -8.35 -2.76 8.24
C ARG A 135 -7.99 -1.42 7.67
N PHE A 136 -8.51 -1.09 6.49
CA PHE A 136 -8.27 0.19 5.82
C PHE A 136 -9.44 1.15 6.04
N GLN A 137 -9.11 2.42 6.22
CA GLN A 137 -10.06 3.52 6.25
C GLN A 137 -9.54 4.65 5.35
N GLU A 138 -10.33 5.09 4.37
CA GLU A 138 -10.05 6.36 3.67
C GLU A 138 -10.29 7.52 4.64
N LEU A 139 -9.31 8.41 4.77
CA LEU A 139 -9.39 9.56 5.67
C LEU A 139 -9.82 10.82 4.92
N ASN A 140 -9.04 11.24 3.94
CA ASN A 140 -9.23 12.48 3.20
C ASN A 140 -8.48 12.46 1.86
N LYS A 141 -8.73 13.43 1.00
CA LYS A 141 -8.03 13.64 -0.27
C LYS A 141 -7.76 15.12 -0.51
N VAL A 142 -6.60 15.41 -1.09
CA VAL A 142 -6.19 16.77 -1.46
C VAL A 142 -5.83 16.82 -2.94
N LYS A 143 -6.11 17.96 -3.59
CA LYS A 143 -5.59 18.22 -4.92
C LYS A 143 -4.10 18.54 -4.82
N SER A 144 -3.28 17.66 -5.37
CA SER A 144 -1.82 17.67 -5.20
C SER A 144 -1.07 18.37 -6.34
N THR A 145 -1.76 18.55 -7.48
CA THR A 145 -1.27 19.20 -8.69
C THR A 145 -2.41 19.94 -9.38
N GLU A 146 -2.10 21.08 -9.97
CA GLU A 146 -3.07 21.99 -10.59
C GLU A 146 -2.79 22.24 -12.08
N ALA A 147 -2.11 21.30 -12.75
CA ALA A 147 -1.80 21.42 -14.17
C ALA A 147 -3.08 21.55 -15.00
N ALA A 148 -3.09 22.49 -15.95
CA ALA A 148 -4.25 22.76 -16.81
C ALA A 148 -4.63 21.57 -17.72
N SER A 149 -3.66 20.71 -18.04
CA SER A 149 -3.88 19.47 -18.80
C SER A 149 -2.98 18.36 -18.27
N LYS A 150 -3.43 17.11 -18.37
CA LYS A 150 -2.69 15.92 -17.88
C LYS A 150 -2.21 16.12 -16.42
N SER A 151 -3.13 16.50 -15.54
CA SER A 151 -2.83 16.73 -14.13
C SER A 151 -2.67 15.40 -13.40
N TYR A 152 -1.43 15.06 -13.05
CA TYR A 152 -1.09 13.81 -12.37
C TYR A 152 -0.09 14.07 -11.24
N GLN A 153 -0.36 13.51 -10.06
CA GLN A 153 0.65 13.35 -9.03
C GLN A 153 1.67 12.31 -9.50
N LEU A 154 2.95 12.64 -9.49
CA LEU A 154 4.02 11.74 -9.92
C LEU A 154 4.82 11.18 -8.74
N CYS A 155 4.86 11.89 -7.62
CA CYS A 155 5.56 11.43 -6.44
C CYS A 155 4.90 11.89 -5.13
N VAL A 156 5.06 11.07 -4.11
CA VAL A 156 4.69 11.38 -2.73
C VAL A 156 5.69 10.75 -1.75
N ARG A 157 6.07 11.48 -0.70
CA ARG A 157 6.95 10.99 0.36
C ARG A 157 6.56 11.54 1.72
N PHE A 158 6.48 10.67 2.71
CA PHE A 158 6.41 11.09 4.11
C PHE A 158 7.79 11.53 4.61
N ASP A 159 7.80 12.58 5.41
CA ASP A 159 8.92 12.86 6.30
C ASP A 159 9.02 11.73 7.34
N ARG A 160 10.24 11.20 7.53
CA ARG A 160 10.56 10.14 8.49
C ARG A 160 11.32 10.67 9.69
N SER A 161 11.56 11.97 9.75
CA SER A 161 12.07 12.63 10.94
C SER A 161 11.11 12.38 12.11
N PRO A 162 11.64 12.13 13.33
CA PRO A 162 10.82 12.01 14.53
C PRO A 162 10.13 13.34 14.91
N SER A 163 10.42 14.44 14.22
CA SER A 163 9.81 15.75 14.47
C SER A 163 8.32 15.78 14.13
N LYS A 164 7.54 16.40 15.02
CA LYS A 164 6.15 16.78 14.74
C LYS A 164 6.10 18.22 14.21
N PRO A 165 5.13 18.56 13.33
CA PRO A 165 4.09 17.69 12.77
C PRO A 165 4.62 16.72 11.70
N LEU A 166 3.92 15.59 11.48
CA LEU A 166 4.25 14.67 10.38
C LEU A 166 3.95 15.38 9.07
N ARG A 167 4.94 15.47 8.19
CA ARG A 167 4.81 16.14 6.90
C ARG A 167 4.78 15.14 5.76
N VAL A 168 4.11 15.50 4.68
CA VAL A 168 4.14 14.77 3.42
C VAL A 168 4.44 15.74 2.29
N ALA A 169 5.32 15.35 1.38
CA ALA A 169 5.66 16.10 0.19
C ALA A 169 5.05 15.43 -1.04
N THR A 170 4.40 16.20 -1.90
CA THR A 170 3.87 15.74 -3.20
C THR A 170 4.48 16.54 -4.34
N GLY A 171 4.64 15.90 -5.49
CA GLY A 171 5.03 16.56 -6.73
C GLY A 171 4.24 15.98 -7.91
N GLY A 172 3.86 16.85 -8.84
CA GLY A 172 3.05 16.48 -10.00
C GLY A 172 3.50 17.16 -11.29
N THR A 173 2.61 17.19 -12.27
CA THR A 173 2.88 17.72 -13.62
C THR A 173 2.84 19.25 -13.72
N ASP A 174 2.48 19.95 -12.64
CA ASP A 174 2.38 21.41 -12.61
C ASP A 174 3.70 22.14 -12.26
N GLY A 175 4.77 21.39 -12.01
CA GLY A 175 6.10 21.95 -11.73
C GLY A 175 6.32 22.40 -10.28
N TYR A 176 5.38 22.14 -9.37
CA TYR A 176 5.51 22.51 -7.96
C TYR A 176 5.69 21.30 -7.04
N VAL A 177 6.44 21.51 -5.96
CA VAL A 177 6.47 20.60 -4.80
C VAL A 177 5.63 21.22 -3.70
N ARG A 178 4.66 20.47 -3.18
CA ARG A 178 3.79 20.92 -2.08
C ARG A 178 4.09 20.12 -0.81
N ILE A 179 4.06 20.79 0.33
CA ILE A 179 4.24 20.19 1.66
C ILE A 179 2.92 20.31 2.42
N TRP A 180 2.49 19.21 3.03
CA TRP A 180 1.23 19.13 3.76
C TRP A 180 1.47 18.65 5.20
N ASP A 181 0.65 19.15 6.14
CA ASP A 181 0.55 18.57 7.48
C ASP A 181 -0.33 17.31 7.43
N ALA A 182 0.31 16.16 7.57
CA ALA A 182 -0.35 14.88 7.47
C ALA A 182 -1.25 14.56 8.68
N ILE A 183 -0.99 15.16 9.85
CA ILE A 183 -1.76 14.89 11.08
C ILE A 183 -3.13 15.56 11.02
N GLY A 184 -3.21 16.75 10.40
CA GLY A 184 -4.48 17.44 10.17
C GLY A 184 -5.50 16.58 9.40
N PHE A 185 -5.04 15.65 8.55
CA PHE A 185 -5.91 14.73 7.82
C PHE A 185 -6.46 13.59 8.68
N CYS A 186 -5.72 13.14 9.70
CA CYS A 186 -6.20 12.10 10.63
C CYS A 186 -7.29 12.61 11.60
N GLN A 187 -7.33 13.92 11.87
CA GLN A 187 -8.27 14.54 12.80
C GLN A 187 -9.61 14.88 12.14
N ASN A 188 -9.63 15.13 10.83
CA ASN A 188 -10.84 15.38 10.05
C ASN A 188 -11.40 14.07 9.47
N ARG A 189 -11.75 13.12 10.33
CA ARG A 189 -12.46 11.91 9.91
C ARG A 189 -13.81 12.33 9.31
N VAL A 190 -14.11 11.89 8.09
CA VAL A 190 -15.46 11.99 7.55
C VAL A 190 -16.38 11.28 8.55
N ARG A 191 -17.22 12.05 9.26
CA ARG A 191 -18.30 11.48 10.07
C ARG A 191 -19.28 10.87 9.08
N SER A 192 -19.29 9.55 8.97
CA SER A 192 -20.38 8.80 8.33
C SER A 192 -21.64 8.95 9.16
#